data_AF-A0A9D6M2D3-F1
#
_entry.id   AF-A0A9D6M2D3-F1
#
_cell.length_a   1.000
_cell.length_b   1.000
_cell.length_c   1.000
_cell.angle_alpha   90.00
_cell.angle_beta   90.00
_cell.angle_gamma   90.00
#
_symmetry.space_group_name_H-M   'P 1'
#
loop_
_entity.id
_entity.type
_entity.pdbx_description
1 polymer ?
#
loop_
_entity_poly.entity_id
_entity_poly.type
_entity_poly.pdbx_seq_one_letter_code
_entity_poly.pdbx_strand_id
1 'polypeptide(L)' 'KHPSLYFKKVGKFWSARVGLDHRALAIEDGEDFIWVWIGAHDEYDRMIK' A
#
# COMPACT_ATOMS: atom_id res chain seq x y z
N LYS A 1 -14.98 8.09 -2.52
CA LYS A 1 -13.92 7.90 -1.50
C LYS A 1 -14.21 6.61 -0.74
N HIS A 2 -13.27 5.66 -0.66
CA HIS A 2 -13.46 4.35 -0.02
C HIS A 2 -12.62 4.27 1.27
N PRO A 3 -13.19 4.56 2.46
CA PRO A 3 -12.44 4.58 3.72
C PRO A 3 -11.82 3.22 4.08
N SER A 4 -12.49 2.12 3.69
CA SER A 4 -12.03 0.75 3.93
C SER A 4 -10.73 0.39 3.21
N LEU A 5 -10.41 1.08 2.11
CA LEU A 5 -9.17 0.88 1.37
C LEU A 5 -7.97 1.46 2.12
N TYR A 6 -8.19 2.40 3.06
CA TYR A 6 -7.11 3.10 3.77
C TYR A 6 -5.98 3.58 2.84
N PHE A 7 -6.33 4.05 1.63
CA PHE A 7 -5.35 4.46 0.63
C PHE A 7 -4.62 5.72 1.08
N LYS A 8 -3.30 5.64 1.29
CA LYS A 8 -2.49 6.73 1.85
C LYS A 8 -1.02 6.63 1.42
N LYS A 9 -0.32 7.76 1.42
CA LYS A 9 1.13 7.84 1.21
C LYS A 9 1.88 7.38 2.48
N VAL A 10 2.89 6.53 2.32
CA VAL A 10 3.75 5.98 3.38
C VAL A 10 5.20 5.99 2.88
N GLY A 11 6.00 6.94 3.37
CA GLY A 11 7.35 7.18 2.86
C GLY A 11 7.32 7.50 1.35
N LYS A 12 8.08 6.73 0.57
CA LYS A 12 8.14 6.84 -0.90
C LYS A 12 7.04 6.06 -1.64
N PHE A 13 6.22 5.31 -0.92
CA PHE A 13 5.19 4.45 -1.49
C PHE A 13 3.78 4.97 -1.18
N TRP A 14 2.80 4.42 -1.87
CA TRP A 14 1.39 4.49 -1.54
C TRP A 14 0.92 3.12 -1.06
N SER A 15 0.18 3.07 0.04
CA SER A 15 -0.33 1.83 0.64
C SER A 15 -1.85 1.73 0.50
N ALA A 16 -2.34 0.54 0.19
CA ALA A 16 -3.75 0.18 0.29
C ALA A 16 -3.97 -1.05 1.17
N ARG A 17 -5.11 -1.07 1.86
CA ARG A 17 -5.66 -2.24 2.56
C ARG A 17 -6.47 -3.08 1.58
N VAL A 18 -5.97 -4.27 1.28
CA VAL A 18 -6.62 -5.25 0.38
C VAL A 18 -7.27 -6.43 1.12
N GLY A 19 -7.28 -6.37 2.45
CA GLY A 19 -7.89 -7.34 3.35
C GLY A 19 -7.58 -6.99 4.81
N LEU A 20 -8.02 -7.80 5.76
CA LEU A 20 -7.66 -7.60 7.18
C LEU A 20 -6.13 -7.70 7.34
N ASP A 21 -5.56 -8.79 6.83
CA ASP A 21 -4.15 -9.15 7.07
C ASP A 21 -3.21 -8.89 5.89
N HIS A 22 -3.68 -8.21 4.84
CA HIS A 22 -2.89 -7.94 3.65
C HIS A 22 -2.82 -6.45 3.30
N ARG A 23 -1.67 -6.04 2.76
CA ARG A 23 -1.42 -4.70 2.24
C ARG A 23 -0.84 -4.79 0.84
N ALA A 24 -1.01 -3.72 0.08
CA ALA A 24 -0.35 -3.54 -1.20
C ALA A 24 0.40 -2.20 -1.20
N LEU A 25 1.52 -2.14 -1.92
CA LEU A 25 2.35 -0.95 -2.09
C LEU A 25 2.44 -0.58 -3.57
N ALA A 26 2.32 0.71 -3.84
CA ALA A 26 2.49 1.29 -5.15
C ALA A 26 3.48 2.45 -5.15
N ILE A 27 4.02 2.76 -6.33
CA ILE A 27 4.75 3.99 -6.62
C ILE A 27 3.84 4.86 -7.50
N GLU A 28 3.88 6.16 -7.25
CA GLU A 28 3.17 7.17 -8.05
C GLU A 28 3.93 7.43 -9.35
N ASP A 29 3.25 7.32 -10.49
CA ASP A 29 3.80 7.59 -11.83
C ASP A 29 2.83 8.50 -12.59
N GLY A 30 3.09 9.81 -12.54
CA GLY A 30 2.18 10.81 -13.10
C GLY A 30 0.81 10.78 -12.41
N GLU A 31 -0.23 10.43 -13.16
CA GLU A 31 -1.60 10.28 -12.64
C GLU A 31 -1.93 8.83 -12.22
N ASP A 32 -1.00 7.91 -12.47
CA ASP A 32 -1.17 6.47 -12.25
C ASP A 32 -0.41 5.96 -11.01
N PHE A 33 -0.74 4.73 -10.62
CA PHE A 33 -0.07 3.99 -9.55
C PHE A 33 0.40 2.63 -10.05
N ILE A 34 1.71 2.40 -9.97
CA ILE A 34 2.31 1.11 -10.30
C ILE A 34 2.41 0.28 -9.02
N TRP A 35 1.65 -0.81 -8.94
CA TRP A 35 1.71 -1.75 -7.83
C TRP A 35 2.98 -2.59 -7.92
N VAL A 36 3.83 -2.49 -6.90
CA VAL A 36 5.15 -3.14 -6.86
C VAL A 36 5.23 -4.26 -5.84
N TRP A 37 4.26 -4.35 -4.94
CA TRP A 37 4.22 -5.38 -3.90
C TRP A 37 2.81 -5.58 -3.35
N ILE A 38 2.49 -6.82 -2.97
CA ILE A 38 1.31 -7.21 -2.19
C ILE A 38 1.72 -8.36 -1.27
N GLY A 39 1.29 -8.32 -0.02
CA GLY A 39 1.64 -9.36 0.94
C GLY A 39 1.02 -9.15 2.31
N ALA A 40 1.48 -9.94 3.26
CA ALA A 40 0.96 -9.95 4.62
C ALA A 40 1.31 -8.67 5.39
N HIS A 41 0.50 -8.35 6.39
CA HIS A 41 0.66 -7.14 7.22
C HIS A 41 2.02 -7.08 7.91
N ASP A 42 2.52 -8.22 8.39
CA ASP A 42 3.77 -8.29 9.13
C ASP A 42 5.00 -8.09 8.22
N GLU A 43 4.94 -8.56 6.98
CA GLU A 43 5.95 -8.24 5.95
C GLU A 43 5.89 -6.76 5.58
N TYR A 44 4.69 -6.21 5.37
CA TYR A 44 4.48 -4.78 5.15
C TYR A 44 5.15 -3.95 6.25
N ASP A 45 4.89 -4.27 7.52
CA ASP A 45 5.45 -3.54 8.67
C ASP A 45 6.98 -3.56 8.69
N ARG A 46 7.62 -4.62 8.19
CA ARG A 46 9.08 -4.71 8.06
C ARG A 46 9.60 -3.87 6.89
N MET A 47 8.85 -3.77 5.79
CA MET A 47 9.23 -3.02 4.59
C MET A 47 9.08 -1.51 4.75
N ILE A 48 8.12 -1.06 5.56
CA ILE A 48 7.82 0.37 5.77
C ILE A 48 8.47 0.97 7.03
N LYS A 49 9.32 0.20 7.71
CA LYS A 49 10.13 0.64 8.85
C LYS A 49 11.36 1.41 8.40
#